data_AF-A0AAD9BF92-F1
#
_entry.id   AF-A0AAD9BF92-F1
#
_cell.length_a   1.000
_cell.length_b   1.000
_cell.length_c   1.000
_cell.angle_alpha   90.00
_cell.angle_beta   90.00
_cell.angle_gamma   90.00
#
_symmetry.space_group_name_H-M   'P 1'
#
loop_
_entity.id
_entity.type
_entity.pdbx_description
1 polymer ?
#
loop_
_entity_poly.entity_id
_entity_poly.type
_entity_poly.pdbx_seq_one_letter_code
_entity_poly.pdbx_strand_id
1 'polypeptide(L)'
;MASDLMNVAALGRPFTLGMLYDARKDELVPGLTLWDSRTLHASITETSQHSSSFEMSSSDSTESKSNMLDIEASLKASFLGGLIAVGGSAKYLNDQKKFKNQSRVTFQYKATTNFKQLSVTDFETLNTQKLEVIEKGLD
;
A
#
# COMPACT_ATOMS: atom_id res chain seq x y z
N MET A 1 3.91 -0.56 24.88
CA MET A 1 3.03 -0.79 23.73
C MET A 1 3.79 -0.30 22.52
N ALA A 2 4.15 -1.20 21.61
CA ALA A 2 4.91 -0.80 20.43
C ALA A 2 4.08 0.22 19.65
N SER A 3 4.68 1.35 19.30
CA SER A 3 4.13 2.23 18.28
C SER A 3 4.16 1.45 16.96
N ASP A 4 3.11 0.67 16.69
CA ASP A 4 3.11 -0.33 15.63
C ASP A 4 2.96 0.38 14.28
N LEU A 5 4.10 0.63 13.63
CA LEU A 5 4.16 1.16 12.28
C LEU A 5 3.58 0.12 11.32
N MET A 6 2.44 0.43 10.70
CA MET A 6 1.81 -0.46 9.72
C MET A 6 2.41 -0.24 8.32
N ASN A 7 3.03 -1.29 7.77
CA ASN A 7 3.48 -1.31 6.39
C ASN A 7 2.50 -2.12 5.53
N VAL A 8 2.06 -1.55 4.40
CA VAL A 8 1.05 -2.16 3.54
C VAL A 8 1.50 -2.12 2.09
N ALA A 9 1.37 -3.25 1.38
CA ALA A 9 1.63 -3.30 -0.05
C ALA A 9 0.63 -2.42 -0.83
N ALA A 10 1.15 -1.59 -1.73
CA ALA A 10 0.31 -0.65 -2.48
C ALA A 10 -0.64 -1.34 -3.47
N LEU A 11 -0.21 -2.47 -4.04
CA LEU A 11 -0.98 -3.29 -4.99
C LEU A 11 -1.55 -2.51 -6.19
N GLY A 12 -0.82 -1.49 -6.64
CA GLY A 12 -1.21 -0.63 -7.77
C GLY A 12 -2.35 0.35 -7.45
N ARG A 13 -2.75 0.49 -6.19
CA ARG A 13 -3.66 1.55 -5.73
C ARG A 13 -2.94 2.90 -5.70
N PRO A 14 -3.62 4.02 -6.00
CA PRO A 14 -3.01 5.34 -6.07
C PRO A 14 -2.80 5.93 -4.66
N PHE A 15 -1.61 5.74 -4.09
CA PHE A 15 -1.22 6.38 -2.83
C PHE A 15 -0.65 7.78 -3.06
N THR A 16 -1.02 8.72 -2.20
CA THR A 16 -0.42 10.05 -2.11
C THR A 16 -0.01 10.34 -0.66
N LEU A 17 1.02 11.17 -0.48
CA LEU A 17 1.47 11.54 0.88
C LEU A 17 0.39 12.36 1.59
N GLY A 18 0.14 12.07 2.86
CA GLY A 18 -0.88 12.73 3.67
C GLY A 18 -2.31 12.21 3.43
N MET A 19 -2.49 11.18 2.61
CA MET A 19 -3.76 10.49 2.40
C MET A 19 -4.12 9.64 3.62
N LEU A 20 -5.39 9.61 3.99
CA LEU A 20 -5.90 8.77 5.08
C LEU A 20 -6.15 7.33 4.58
N TYR A 21 -5.95 6.37 5.47
CA TYR A 21 -6.15 4.93 5.23
C TYR A 21 -7.07 4.34 6.30
N ASP A 22 -8.17 3.71 5.89
CA ASP A 22 -9.03 2.93 6.80
C ASP A 22 -8.47 1.51 6.91
N ALA A 23 -7.81 1.22 8.04
CA ALA A 23 -7.21 -0.10 8.30
C ALA A 23 -8.22 -1.23 8.50
N ARG A 24 -9.51 -0.94 8.76
CA ARG A 24 -10.55 -1.96 8.93
C ARG A 24 -11.11 -2.43 7.59
N LYS A 25 -11.15 -1.53 6.61
CA LYS A 25 -11.68 -1.79 5.26
C LYS A 25 -10.59 -1.94 4.19
N ASP A 26 -9.34 -1.64 4.55
CA ASP A 26 -8.22 -1.52 3.61
C ASP A 26 -8.49 -0.55 2.45
N GLU A 27 -9.20 0.54 2.77
CA GLU A 27 -9.68 1.54 1.81
C GLU A 27 -8.89 2.85 1.91
N LEU A 28 -8.57 3.41 0.75
CA LEU A 28 -7.98 4.75 0.65
C LEU A 28 -9.08 5.80 0.71
N VAL A 29 -8.88 6.85 1.51
CA VAL A 29 -9.83 7.96 1.61
C VAL A 29 -9.27 9.17 0.86
N PRO A 30 -9.58 9.32 -0.45
CA PRO A 30 -9.11 10.46 -1.23
C PRO A 30 -9.83 11.76 -0.83
N GLY A 31 -9.14 12.89 -1.02
CA GLY A 31 -9.72 14.22 -0.86
C GLY A 31 -9.77 14.75 0.58
N LEU A 32 -9.45 13.93 1.58
CA LEU A 32 -9.30 14.33 2.97
C LEU A 32 -7.82 14.29 3.36
N THR A 33 -7.25 15.46 3.66
CA THR A 33 -5.85 15.59 4.12
C THR A 33 -5.79 16.38 5.42
N LEU A 34 -4.92 15.99 6.34
CA LEU A 34 -4.71 16.70 7.61
C LEU A 34 -3.86 17.97 7.44
N TRP A 35 -3.21 18.14 6.29
CA TRP A 35 -2.37 19.30 5.99
C TRP A 35 -2.94 20.05 4.78
N ASP A 36 -2.75 21.37 4.78
CA ASP A 36 -2.92 22.15 3.56
C ASP A 36 -1.82 21.78 2.55
N SER A 37 -2.08 22.02 1.26
CA SER A 37 -1.18 21.63 0.18
C SER A 37 0.23 22.22 0.33
N ARG A 38 0.37 23.45 0.84
CA ARG A 38 1.67 24.12 0.97
C ARG A 38 2.50 23.48 2.07
N THR A 39 1.91 23.29 3.24
CA THR A 39 2.56 22.62 4.38
C THR A 39 2.90 21.18 4.02
N LEU A 40 1.99 20.47 3.35
CA LEU A 40 2.24 19.10 2.90
C LEU A 40 3.47 19.03 2.00
N HIS A 41 3.55 19.86 0.94
CA HIS A 41 4.67 19.85 0.01
C HIS A 41 5.99 20.27 0.64
N ALA A 42 5.98 21.24 1.57
CA ALA A 42 7.17 21.69 2.27
C ALA A 42 7.77 20.60 3.18
N SER A 43 6.95 19.70 3.70
CA SER A 43 7.36 18.62 4.59
C SER A 43 7.77 17.32 3.88
N ILE A 44 7.71 17.26 2.55
CA ILE A 44 8.11 16.05 1.80
C ILE A 44 9.63 15.97 1.75
N THR A 45 10.18 14.86 2.22
CA THR A 45 11.59 14.50 2.03
C THR A 45 11.67 13.31 1.09
N GLU A 46 12.53 13.40 0.07
CA GLU A 46 12.81 12.32 -0.88
C GLU A 46 14.25 11.84 -0.72
N THR A 47 14.43 10.53 -0.60
CA THR A 47 15.74 9.88 -0.57
C THR A 47 15.82 8.84 -1.68
N SER A 48 16.97 8.84 -2.36
CA SER A 48 17.27 7.86 -3.40
C SER A 48 17.45 6.47 -2.76
N GLN A 49 16.68 5.49 -3.24
CA GLN A 49 16.72 4.08 -2.79
C GLN A 49 16.67 3.14 -4.00
N HIS A 50 17.81 3.00 -4.66
CA HIS A 50 17.93 2.18 -5.86
C HIS A 50 18.20 0.72 -5.50
N SER A 51 17.28 -0.17 -5.85
CA SER A 51 17.49 -1.61 -5.75
C SER A 51 16.78 -2.32 -6.90
N SER A 52 17.38 -3.36 -7.44
CA SER A 52 16.74 -4.24 -8.42
C SER A 52 16.99 -5.70 -8.06
N SER A 53 15.96 -6.53 -8.23
CA SER A 53 16.02 -7.96 -8.04
C SER A 53 15.03 -8.67 -8.95
N PHE A 54 15.17 -9.99 -9.06
CA PHE A 54 14.23 -10.81 -9.80
C PHE A 54 13.95 -12.10 -9.05
N GLU A 55 12.78 -12.68 -9.31
CA GLU A 55 12.35 -13.96 -8.76
C GLU A 55 11.66 -14.77 -9.85
N MET A 56 11.80 -16.10 -9.80
CA MET A 56 11.10 -17.01 -10.68
C MET A 56 10.32 -18.03 -9.85
N SER A 57 9.05 -18.22 -10.18
CA SER A 57 8.19 -19.21 -9.54
C SER A 57 7.54 -20.11 -10.58
N SER A 58 7.53 -21.41 -10.31
CA SER A 58 6.74 -22.40 -11.05
C SER A 58 5.37 -22.67 -10.40
N SER A 59 5.08 -22.00 -9.28
CA SER A 59 3.81 -22.09 -8.57
C SER A 59 2.90 -20.91 -8.91
N ASP A 60 1.60 -21.20 -9.04
CA ASP A 60 0.55 -20.21 -9.30
C ASP A 60 -0.46 -20.12 -8.14
N SER A 61 -0.11 -20.68 -6.96
CA SER A 61 -0.98 -20.62 -5.78
C SER A 61 -1.15 -19.18 -5.28
N THR A 62 -2.30 -18.87 -4.69
CA THR A 62 -2.56 -17.54 -4.09
C THR A 62 -1.50 -17.16 -3.06
N GLU A 63 -1.01 -18.14 -2.30
CA GLU A 63 0.09 -17.98 -1.36
C GLU A 63 1.40 -17.62 -2.07
N SER A 64 1.80 -18.36 -3.12
CA SER A 64 3.02 -18.04 -3.87
C SER A 64 2.95 -16.64 -4.49
N LYS A 65 1.79 -16.24 -5.00
CA LYS A 65 1.58 -14.89 -5.55
C LYS A 65 1.65 -13.80 -4.49
N SER A 66 1.08 -14.08 -3.31
CA SER A 66 1.09 -13.15 -2.19
C SER A 66 2.51 -12.93 -1.68
N ASN A 67 3.30 -14.00 -1.56
CA ASN A 67 4.69 -13.93 -1.10
C ASN A 67 5.58 -13.15 -2.09
N MET A 68 5.44 -13.40 -3.40
CA MET A 68 6.17 -12.65 -4.43
C MET A 68 5.88 -11.14 -4.41
N LEU A 69 4.70 -10.73 -3.94
CA LEU A 69 4.30 -9.32 -3.87
C LEU A 69 4.41 -8.74 -2.45
N ASP A 70 5.09 -9.43 -1.52
CA ASP A 70 5.26 -9.04 -0.13
C ASP A 70 3.92 -8.68 0.56
N ILE A 71 2.88 -9.50 0.34
CA ILE A 71 1.54 -9.27 0.87
C ILE A 71 1.38 -9.95 2.23
N GLU A 72 1.17 -9.15 3.26
CA GLU A 72 0.88 -9.59 4.62
C GLU A 72 -0.46 -10.35 4.72
N ALA A 73 -0.60 -11.17 5.77
CA ALA A 73 -1.75 -12.04 5.96
C ALA A 73 -3.09 -11.28 6.03
N SER A 74 -3.12 -10.12 6.70
CA SER A 74 -4.30 -9.25 6.79
C SER A 74 -4.73 -8.76 5.41
N LEU A 75 -3.79 -8.19 4.65
CA LEU A 75 -4.06 -7.66 3.32
C LEU A 75 -4.46 -8.76 2.33
N LYS A 76 -3.87 -9.95 2.47
CA LYS A 76 -4.27 -11.15 1.70
C LYS A 76 -5.72 -11.53 1.98
N ALA A 77 -6.14 -11.51 3.24
CA ALA A 77 -7.53 -11.80 3.60
C ALA A 77 -8.49 -10.77 3.00
N SER A 78 -8.16 -9.48 3.07
CA SER A 78 -8.95 -8.41 2.46
C SER A 78 -9.03 -8.51 0.94
N PHE A 79 -7.94 -8.90 0.28
CA PHE A 79 -7.95 -9.19 -1.15
C PHE A 79 -8.87 -10.36 -1.51
N LEU A 80 -8.77 -11.49 -0.78
CA LEU A 80 -9.65 -12.66 -1.00
C LEU A 80 -11.12 -12.34 -0.69
N GLY A 81 -11.37 -11.45 0.26
CA GLY A 81 -12.70 -10.92 0.58
C GLY A 81 -13.24 -9.90 -0.43
N GLY A 82 -12.46 -9.50 -1.43
CA GLY A 82 -12.87 -8.54 -2.45
C GLY A 82 -12.93 -7.09 -1.97
N LEU A 83 -12.34 -6.77 -0.81
CA LEU A 83 -12.30 -5.41 -0.26
C LEU A 83 -11.33 -4.50 -1.03
N ILE A 84 -10.34 -5.10 -1.70
CA ILE A 84 -9.26 -4.36 -2.36
C ILE A 84 -9.31 -4.59 -3.87
N ALA A 85 -9.41 -3.50 -4.61
CA ALA A 85 -9.17 -3.50 -6.05
C ALA A 85 -7.67 -3.38 -6.34
N VAL A 86 -7.13 -4.31 -7.13
CA VAL A 86 -5.71 -4.32 -7.52
C VAL A 86 -5.49 -3.67 -8.88
N GLY A 87 -4.40 -2.92 -9.01
CA GLY A 87 -4.02 -2.18 -10.21
C GLY A 87 -2.66 -2.60 -10.76
N GLY A 88 -2.30 -2.08 -11.94
CA GLY A 88 -0.96 -2.24 -12.53
C GLY A 88 -0.45 -3.68 -12.56
N SER A 89 0.77 -3.88 -12.06
CA SER A 89 1.41 -5.21 -11.95
C SER A 89 0.71 -6.16 -10.97
N ALA A 90 0.02 -5.63 -9.96
CA ALA A 90 -0.69 -6.44 -8.98
C ALA A 90 -1.93 -7.14 -9.55
N LYS A 91 -2.36 -6.80 -10.78
CA LYS A 91 -3.35 -7.60 -11.54
C LYS A 91 -2.93 -9.06 -11.72
N TYR A 92 -1.64 -9.37 -11.58
CA TYR A 92 -1.13 -10.74 -11.50
C TYR A 92 -1.85 -11.61 -10.45
N LEU A 93 -2.32 -11.02 -9.35
CA LEU A 93 -3.10 -11.74 -8.33
C LEU A 93 -4.43 -12.28 -8.86
N ASN A 94 -5.02 -11.59 -9.83
CA ASN A 94 -6.28 -11.99 -10.48
C ASN A 94 -6.07 -12.93 -11.67
N ASP A 95 -4.84 -13.05 -12.18
CA ASP A 95 -4.52 -14.04 -13.20
C ASP A 95 -4.62 -15.44 -12.57
N GLN A 96 -5.28 -16.39 -13.22
CA GLN A 96 -5.39 -17.76 -12.72
C GLN A 96 -5.15 -18.74 -13.86
N LYS A 97 -4.50 -19.87 -13.56
CA LYS A 97 -4.37 -20.96 -14.52
C LYS A 97 -5.75 -21.44 -14.96
N LYS A 98 -5.97 -21.47 -16.28
CA LYS A 98 -7.23 -21.94 -16.86
C LYS A 98 -7.39 -23.45 -16.75
N PHE A 99 -6.27 -24.19 -16.79
CA PHE A 99 -6.28 -25.65 -16.79
C PHE A 99 -5.36 -26.21 -15.71
N LYS A 100 -5.76 -27.34 -15.13
CA LYS A 100 -4.93 -28.07 -14.15
C LYS A 100 -3.66 -28.61 -14.82
N ASN A 101 -3.80 -29.17 -16.03
CA ASN A 101 -2.70 -29.75 -16.82
C ASN A 101 -2.02 -28.71 -17.71
N GLN A 102 -1.69 -27.55 -17.13
CA GLN A 102 -0.94 -26.48 -17.76
C GLN A 102 0.32 -26.24 -16.95
N SER A 103 1.49 -26.21 -17.61
CA SER A 103 2.70 -25.70 -16.97
C SER A 103 2.71 -24.18 -17.03
N ARG A 104 3.13 -23.53 -15.95
CA ARG A 104 3.25 -22.08 -15.85
C ARG A 104 4.52 -21.75 -15.06
N VAL A 105 5.29 -20.82 -15.58
CA VAL A 105 6.45 -20.24 -14.90
C VAL A 105 6.26 -18.73 -14.95
N THR A 106 6.37 -18.08 -13.80
CA THR A 106 6.28 -16.64 -13.64
C THR A 106 7.66 -16.09 -13.37
N PHE A 107 8.05 -15.05 -14.11
CA PHE A 107 9.23 -14.25 -13.84
C PHE A 107 8.79 -12.87 -13.33
N GLN A 108 9.29 -12.48 -12.17
CA GLN A 108 9.05 -11.17 -11.59
C GLN A 108 10.34 -10.37 -11.59
N TYR A 109 10.23 -9.12 -12.03
CA TYR A 109 11.25 -8.10 -11.85
C TYR A 109 10.77 -7.08 -10.82
N LYS A 110 11.61 -6.81 -9.81
CA LYS A 110 11.33 -5.85 -8.74
C LYS A 110 12.37 -4.74 -8.80
N ALA A 111 11.90 -3.50 -8.86
CA ALA A 111 12.76 -2.32 -8.84
C ALA A 111 12.19 -1.27 -7.88
N THR A 112 13.04 -0.78 -6.98
CA THR A 112 12.80 0.35 -6.10
C THR A 112 13.73 1.47 -6.52
N THR A 113 13.24 2.72 -6.56
CA THR A 113 13.99 3.87 -7.06
C THR A 113 14.18 4.96 -6.01
N ASN A 114 13.08 5.43 -5.43
CA ASN A 114 13.07 6.51 -4.45
C ASN A 114 12.13 6.17 -3.30
N PHE A 115 12.45 6.71 -2.13
CA PHE A 115 11.61 6.69 -0.95
C PHE A 115 11.20 8.11 -0.60
N LYS A 116 9.90 8.32 -0.41
CA LYS A 116 9.32 9.63 -0.07
C LYS A 116 8.59 9.51 1.25
N GLN A 117 8.84 10.44 2.16
CA GLN A 117 8.19 10.49 3.46
C GLN A 117 7.76 11.91 3.82
N LEU A 118 6.81 12.01 4.74
CA LEU A 118 6.40 13.27 5.35
C LEU A 118 7.19 13.47 6.65
N SER A 119 8.12 14.41 6.66
CA SER A 119 8.87 14.80 7.85
C SER A 119 8.10 15.92 8.56
N VAL A 120 7.25 15.55 9.51
CA VAL A 120 6.45 16.53 10.28
C VAL A 120 7.30 17.06 11.43
N THR A 121 7.92 18.22 11.24
CA THR A 121 8.65 18.92 12.31
C THR A 121 7.73 19.76 13.21
N ASP A 122 6.59 20.24 12.68
CA ASP A 122 5.70 21.16 13.40
C ASP A 122 4.30 20.56 13.60
N PHE A 123 4.13 19.77 14.68
CA PHE A 123 2.82 19.27 15.11
C PHE A 123 1.90 20.36 15.72
N GLU A 124 2.42 21.58 15.92
CA GLU A 124 1.72 22.67 16.61
C GLU A 124 0.49 23.22 15.84
N THR A 125 0.27 22.83 14.58
CA THR A 125 -0.82 23.34 13.72
C THR A 125 -1.99 22.36 13.51
N LEU A 126 -2.12 21.32 14.34
CA LEU A 126 -3.35 20.53 14.42
C LEU A 126 -4.44 21.35 15.13
N ASN A 127 -5.19 22.13 14.36
CA ASN A 127 -6.33 22.88 14.88
C ASN A 127 -7.48 21.94 15.33
N THR A 128 -8.39 22.45 16.14
CA THR A 128 -9.51 21.71 16.74
C THR A 128 -10.42 21.04 15.69
N GLN A 129 -10.53 21.61 14.48
CA GLN A 129 -11.30 21.04 13.38
C GLN A 129 -10.66 19.78 12.76
N LYS A 130 -9.33 19.66 12.79
CA LYS A 130 -8.61 18.45 12.32
C LYS A 130 -8.73 17.28 13.30
N LEU A 131 -8.89 17.56 14.59
CA LEU A 131 -9.12 16.54 15.63
C LEU A 131 -10.52 15.91 15.48
N GLU A 132 -11.55 16.70 15.14
CA GLU A 132 -12.91 16.17 14.90
C GLU A 132 -12.98 15.17 13.73
N VAL A 133 -12.11 15.31 12.71
CA VAL A 133 -12.04 14.35 11.59
C VAL A 133 -11.49 13.00 12.04
N ILE A 134 -10.56 13.01 13.01
CA ILE A 134 -10.01 11.79 13.61
C ILE A 134 -11.10 11.12 14.45
N GLU A 135 -11.84 11.89 15.26
CA GLU A 135 -12.93 11.37 16.10
C GLU A 135 -14.11 10.83 15.29
N LYS A 136 -14.53 11.49 14.22
CA LYS A 136 -15.64 10.99 13.36
C LYS A 136 -15.29 9.78 12.51
N GLY A 137 -14.00 9.47 12.32
CA GLY A 137 -13.56 8.23 11.68
C GLY A 137 -13.53 7.02 12.62
N LEU A 138 -13.80 7.22 13.92
CA LEU A 138 -13.83 6.16 14.93
C LEU A 138 -15.20 5.50 15.11
N ASP A 139 -16.29 6.16 14.69
CA ASP A 139 -17.69 5.69 14.76
C ASP A 139 -18.08 4.75 13.60
#